data_AF-A0A4V3E3Z7-F1
#
_entry.id   AF-A0A4V3E3Z7-F1
#
_cell.length_a   1.000
_cell.length_b   1.000
_cell.length_c   1.000
_cell.angle_alpha   90.00
_cell.angle_beta   90.00
_cell.angle_gamma   90.00
#
_symmetry.space_group_name_H-M   'P 1'
#
loop_
_entity.id
_entity.type
_entity.pdbx_description
1 polymer ?
#
loop_
_entity_poly.entity_id
_entity_poly.type
_entity_poly.pdbx_seq_one_letter_code
_entity_poly.pdbx_strand_id
1 'polypeptide(L)'
;MNLPKKILLYKGMLMAGMVILAGCNSDNETYEGNPLPGQEPLSTFDEDGELQADISWTTYGVPYITADNLESMAFGVGYAYAQDNLCILAEQVVKFNSQRSQFFGPDNPIDSG
;
A
#
# COMPACT_ATOMS: atom_id res chain seq x y z
N MET A 1 25.00 48.81 24.00
CA MET A 1 25.23 47.34 23.88
C MET A 1 24.50 46.82 22.65
N ASN A 2 25.22 46.65 21.53
CA ASN A 2 24.64 46.21 20.26
C ASN A 2 24.71 44.68 20.19
N LEU A 3 23.60 44.03 20.53
CA LEU A 3 23.48 42.57 20.45
C LEU A 3 23.56 42.13 18.97
N PRO A 4 24.46 41.21 18.58
CA PRO A 4 24.69 40.91 17.17
C PRO A 4 23.45 40.23 16.57
N LYS A 5 22.95 40.79 15.46
CA LYS A 5 21.74 40.34 14.74
C LYS A 5 21.67 38.83 14.48
N LYS A 6 22.83 38.16 14.37
CA LYS A 6 22.95 36.70 14.21
C LYS A 6 22.42 35.92 15.42
N ILE A 7 22.59 36.44 16.64
CA ILE A 7 22.07 35.81 17.87
C ILE A 7 20.53 35.94 17.93
N LEU A 8 19.98 37.04 17.43
CA LEU A 8 18.53 37.24 17.36
C LEU A 8 17.86 36.31 16.35
N LEU A 9 18.50 36.10 15.19
CA LEU A 9 18.04 35.16 14.16
C LEU A 9 18.09 33.69 14.65
N TYR A 10 19.17 33.28 15.32
CA TYR A 10 19.28 31.91 15.86
C TYR A 10 18.26 31.63 16.98
N LYS A 11 18.02 32.61 17.87
CA LYS A 11 16.95 32.49 18.88
C LYS A 11 15.56 32.44 18.25
N GLY A 12 15.32 33.18 17.17
CA GLY A 12 14.07 33.11 16.41
C GLY A 12 13.84 31.74 15.78
N MET A 13 14.87 31.17 15.15
CA MET A 13 14.80 29.85 14.54
C MET A 13 14.60 28.72 15.57
N LEU A 14 15.24 28.82 16.75
CA LEU A 14 15.02 27.87 17.85
C LEU A 14 13.62 27.96 18.47
N MET A 15 13.08 29.17 18.65
CA MET A 15 11.71 29.35 19.19
C MET A 15 10.64 28.84 18.21
N ALA A 16 10.84 29.01 16.90
CA ALA A 16 9.92 28.49 15.88
C ALA A 16 9.89 26.95 15.84
N GLY A 17 11.02 26.28 16.09
CA GLY A 17 11.08 24.82 16.15
C GLY A 17 10.29 24.21 17.30
N MET A 18 10.22 24.88 18.46
CA MET A 18 9.46 24.40 19.62
C MET A 18 7.93 24.50 19.44
N VAL A 19 7.44 25.47 18.67
CA VAL A 19 5.99 25.65 18.44
C VAL A 19 5.41 24.57 17.54
N ILE A 20 6.22 23.95 16.68
CA ILE A 20 5.78 22.91 15.73
C ILE A 20 5.49 21.57 16.43
N LEU A 21 6.07 21.31 17.61
CA LEU A 21 5.85 20.05 18.35
C LEU A 21 4.55 19.99 19.17
N ALA A 22 3.81 21.10 19.30
CA ALA A 22 2.56 21.13 20.08
C ALA A 22 1.29 20.78 19.28
N GLY A 23 1.44 20.33 18.03
CA GLY A 23 0.33 20.18 17.07
C GLY A 23 -0.53 18.91 17.19
N CYS A 24 -0.20 17.95 18.05
CA CYS A 24 -1.04 16.76 18.23
C CYS A 24 -1.94 16.91 19.47
N ASN A 25 -3.17 17.38 19.26
CA ASN A 25 -4.28 17.13 20.18
C ASN A 25 -5.02 15.89 19.65
N SER A 26 -4.87 14.74 20.31
CA SER A 26 -5.65 13.55 19.96
C SER A 26 -7.02 13.64 20.61
N ASP A 27 -8.02 13.96 19.81
CA ASP A 27 -9.42 13.87 20.21
C ASP A 27 -9.82 12.39 20.15
N ASN A 28 -10.03 11.74 21.31
CA ASN A 28 -10.45 10.33 21.37
C ASN A 28 -11.98 10.24 21.30
N GLU A 29 -12.51 10.25 20.08
CA GLU A 29 -13.94 10.01 19.82
C GLU A 29 -14.26 8.52 20.10
N THR A 30 -14.98 8.25 21.19
CA THR A 30 -15.42 6.89 21.50
C THR A 30 -16.76 6.66 20.80
N TYR A 31 -16.74 5.91 19.70
CA TYR A 31 -17.97 5.51 19.01
C TYR A 31 -18.62 4.33 19.74
N GLU A 32 -19.66 4.59 20.55
CA GLU A 32 -20.56 3.55 21.05
C GLU A 32 -21.57 3.19 19.94
N GLY A 33 -21.17 2.28 19.05
CA GLY A 33 -22.05 1.58 18.14
C GLY A 33 -22.55 0.28 18.75
N ASN A 34 -23.75 -0.17 18.36
CA ASN A 34 -24.24 -1.51 18.72
C ASN A 34 -23.23 -2.58 18.27
N PRO A 35 -22.96 -3.63 19.06
CA PRO A 35 -22.05 -4.70 18.68
C PRO A 35 -22.49 -5.33 17.36
N LEU A 36 -21.57 -5.44 16.41
CA LEU A 36 -21.77 -6.25 15.21
C LEU A 36 -22.06 -7.70 15.64
N PRO A 37 -22.91 -8.43 14.91
CA PRO A 37 -23.03 -9.87 15.11
C PRO A 37 -21.64 -10.49 15.10
N GLY A 38 -21.38 -11.44 16.00
CA GLY A 38 -20.06 -12.05 16.16
C GLY A 38 -19.53 -12.51 14.81
N GLN A 39 -18.49 -11.84 14.32
CA GLN A 39 -17.76 -12.31 13.16
C GLN A 39 -16.97 -13.55 13.59
N GLU A 40 -17.18 -14.66 12.89
CA GLU A 40 -16.22 -15.75 12.88
C GLU A 40 -14.83 -15.14 12.64
N PRO A 41 -13.81 -15.51 13.42
CA PRO A 41 -12.48 -14.96 13.25
C PRO A 41 -11.99 -15.21 11.82
N LEU A 42 -11.74 -14.14 11.08
CA LEU A 42 -11.18 -14.23 9.72
C LEU A 42 -9.78 -14.86 9.81
N SER A 43 -9.60 -16.03 9.21
CA SER A 43 -8.27 -16.63 9.10
C SER A 43 -7.45 -15.85 8.07
N THR A 44 -6.25 -15.43 8.45
CA THR A 44 -5.35 -14.67 7.57
C THR A 44 -4.52 -15.58 6.68
N PHE A 45 -4.05 -16.69 7.24
CA PHE A 45 -3.13 -17.62 6.58
C PHE A 45 -3.75 -19.01 6.54
N ASP A 46 -3.33 -19.79 5.56
CA ASP A 46 -3.67 -21.19 5.51
C ASP A 46 -2.82 -22.00 6.52
N GLU A 47 -3.43 -22.96 7.20
CA GLU A 47 -2.74 -23.83 8.16
C GLU A 47 -2.09 -25.06 7.50
N ASP A 48 -2.64 -25.54 6.39
CA ASP A 48 -2.13 -26.69 5.65
C ASP A 48 -1.21 -26.28 4.49
N GLY A 49 -1.24 -25.00 4.11
CA GLY A 49 -0.37 -24.40 3.10
C GLY A 49 -0.83 -24.64 1.66
N GLU A 50 -2.04 -25.16 1.47
CA GLU A 50 -2.68 -25.28 0.18
C GLU A 50 -3.46 -24.00 -0.14
N LEU A 51 -3.20 -23.39 -1.30
CA LEU A 51 -3.90 -22.18 -1.72
C LEU A 51 -5.05 -22.56 -2.64
N GLN A 52 -6.27 -22.23 -2.23
CA GLN A 52 -7.48 -22.53 -2.98
C GLN A 52 -8.40 -21.31 -3.10
N ALA A 53 -8.72 -20.93 -4.34
CA ALA A 53 -9.67 -19.87 -4.63
C ALA A 53 -10.65 -20.30 -5.72
N ASP A 54 -11.93 -20.08 -5.48
CA ASP A 54 -12.98 -20.23 -6.47
C ASP A 54 -13.15 -18.90 -7.20
N ILE A 55 -12.95 -18.92 -8.52
CA ILE A 55 -13.00 -17.72 -9.37
C ILE A 55 -14.06 -17.90 -10.44
N SER A 56 -14.98 -16.93 -10.52
CA SER A 56 -16.02 -16.87 -11.54
C SER A 56 -15.93 -15.55 -12.30
N TRP A 57 -15.99 -15.61 -13.63
CA TRP A 57 -15.89 -14.41 -14.48
C TRP A 57 -17.24 -14.03 -15.08
N THR A 58 -17.49 -12.73 -15.16
CA THR A 58 -18.57 -12.17 -15.96
C THR A 58 -18.22 -12.17 -17.45
N THR A 59 -19.20 -11.89 -18.31
CA THR A 59 -19.00 -11.75 -19.76
C THR A 59 -17.96 -10.68 -20.14
N TYR A 60 -17.79 -9.65 -19.31
CA TYR A 60 -16.82 -8.58 -19.54
C TYR A 60 -15.49 -8.77 -18.77
N GLY A 61 -15.25 -9.98 -18.26
CA GLY A 61 -13.97 -10.32 -17.61
C GLY A 61 -13.83 -9.89 -16.15
N VAL A 62 -14.87 -9.32 -15.52
CA VAL A 62 -14.81 -8.98 -14.08
C VAL A 62 -14.80 -10.26 -13.24
N PRO A 63 -13.76 -10.50 -12.41
CA PRO A 63 -13.68 -11.68 -11.57
C PRO A 63 -14.41 -11.49 -10.24
N TYR A 64 -15.14 -12.51 -9.82
CA TYR A 64 -15.63 -12.70 -8.45
C TYR A 64 -14.84 -13.83 -7.82
N ILE A 65 -14.22 -13.55 -6.67
CA ILE A 65 -13.24 -14.43 -6.03
C ILE A 65 -13.71 -14.74 -4.62
N THR A 66 -13.80 -16.02 -4.29
CA THR A 66 -14.14 -16.51 -2.95
C THR A 66 -13.10 -17.51 -2.48
N ALA A 67 -12.79 -17.48 -1.18
CA ALA A 67 -11.86 -18.38 -0.52
C ALA A 67 -12.15 -18.44 0.99
N ASP A 68 -11.64 -19.46 1.66
CA ASP A 68 -11.88 -19.70 3.10
C ASP A 68 -10.98 -18.86 4.02
N ASN A 69 -9.89 -18.30 3.50
CA ASN A 69 -8.96 -17.44 4.22
C ASN A 69 -8.38 -16.31 3.34
N LEU A 70 -7.75 -15.32 3.97
CA LEU A 70 -7.23 -14.14 3.26
C LEU A 70 -6.06 -14.46 2.33
N GLU A 71 -5.20 -15.40 2.68
CA GLU A 71 -4.05 -15.81 1.85
C GLU A 71 -4.52 -16.43 0.54
N SER A 72 -5.42 -17.41 0.62
CA SER A 72 -6.08 -18.04 -0.52
C SER A 72 -6.89 -17.03 -1.36
N MET A 73 -7.58 -16.07 -0.72
CA MET A 73 -8.25 -14.98 -1.44
C MET A 73 -7.25 -14.12 -2.22
N ALA A 74 -6.14 -13.72 -1.60
CA ALA A 74 -5.10 -12.92 -2.23
C ALA A 74 -4.44 -13.66 -3.39
N PHE A 75 -4.26 -14.98 -3.27
CA PHE A 75 -3.83 -15.84 -4.37
C PHE A 75 -4.78 -15.76 -5.56
N GLY A 76 -6.09 -15.91 -5.33
CA GLY A 76 -7.10 -15.79 -6.37
C GLY A 76 -7.11 -14.41 -7.05
N VAL A 77 -6.93 -13.33 -6.28
CA VAL A 77 -6.82 -11.95 -6.80
C VAL A 77 -5.60 -11.80 -7.69
N GLY A 78 -4.44 -12.28 -7.24
CA GLY A 78 -3.22 -12.25 -8.01
C GLY A 78 -3.33 -13.04 -9.31
N TYR A 79 -3.92 -14.24 -9.24
CA TYR A 79 -4.16 -15.09 -10.41
C TYR A 79 -5.05 -14.41 -11.44
N ALA A 80 -6.20 -13.89 -11.01
CA ALA A 80 -7.16 -13.23 -11.90
C ALA A 80 -6.55 -11.97 -12.56
N TYR A 81 -5.79 -11.17 -11.81
CA TYR A 81 -5.13 -9.99 -12.38
C TYR A 81 -4.03 -10.36 -13.38
N ALA A 82 -3.21 -11.36 -13.05
CA ALA A 82 -2.15 -11.84 -13.92
C ALA A 82 -2.70 -12.43 -15.23
N GLN A 83 -3.83 -13.14 -15.18
CA GLN A 83 -4.47 -13.72 -16.37
C GLN A 83 -4.68 -12.68 -17.48
N ASP A 84 -5.06 -11.45 -17.12
CA ASP A 84 -5.36 -10.38 -18.09
C ASP A 84 -4.20 -9.38 -18.28
N ASN A 85 -3.34 -9.19 -17.26
CA ASN A 85 -2.39 -8.07 -17.21
C ASN A 85 -0.94 -8.50 -16.94
N LEU A 86 -0.57 -9.76 -17.18
CA LEU A 86 0.76 -10.28 -16.81
C LEU A 86 1.92 -9.45 -17.36
N CYS A 87 1.88 -9.04 -18.63
CA CYS A 87 2.97 -8.27 -19.25
C CYS A 87 3.15 -6.91 -18.59
N ILE A 88 2.05 -6.19 -18.34
CA ILE A 88 2.07 -4.88 -17.68
C ILE A 88 2.59 -5.03 -16.25
N LEU A 89 2.13 -6.05 -15.52
CA LEU A 89 2.59 -6.33 -14.17
C LEU A 89 4.08 -6.64 -14.12
N ALA A 90 4.57 -7.51 -15.01
CA ALA A 90 5.98 -7.89 -15.07
C ALA A 90 6.88 -6.68 -15.34
N GLU A 91 6.46 -5.78 -16.23
CA GLU A 91 7.21 -4.54 -16.48
C GLU A 91 7.28 -3.67 -15.22
N GLN A 92 6.18 -3.54 -14.46
CA GLN A 92 6.21 -2.80 -13.19
C GLN A 92 7.18 -3.44 -12.19
N VAL A 93 7.19 -4.77 -12.06
CA VAL A 93 8.13 -5.47 -11.16
C VAL A 93 9.57 -5.19 -11.55
N VAL A 94 9.91 -5.26 -12.84
CA VAL A 94 11.25 -4.94 -13.34
C VAL A 94 11.63 -3.49 -13.01
N LYS A 95 10.69 -2.55 -13.14
CA LYS A 95 10.91 -1.14 -12.78
C LYS A 95 11.12 -0.97 -11.28
N PHE A 96 10.30 -1.57 -10.43
CA PHE A 96 10.44 -1.50 -8.97
C PHE A 96 11.76 -2.09 -8.49
N ASN A 97 12.23 -3.16 -9.13
CA ASN A 97 13.52 -3.78 -8.83
C ASN A 97 14.72 -3.01 -9.45
N SER A 98 14.48 -1.87 -10.11
CA SER A 98 15.52 -1.09 -10.81
C SER A 98 16.28 -1.88 -11.88
N GLN A 99 15.66 -2.91 -12.45
CA GLN A 99 16.26 -3.79 -13.46
C GLN A 99 15.92 -3.35 -14.90
N ARG A 100 15.31 -2.18 -15.09
CA ARG A 100 14.85 -1.75 -16.41
C ARG A 100 15.99 -1.65 -17.42
N SER A 101 17.12 -1.04 -17.07
CA SER A 101 18.26 -0.92 -17.98
C SER A 101 18.91 -2.27 -18.31
N GLN A 102 18.84 -3.23 -17.40
CA GLN A 102 19.34 -4.58 -17.61
C GLN A 102 18.54 -5.33 -18.69
N PHE A 103 17.21 -5.21 -18.66
CA PHE A 103 16.34 -5.96 -19.57
C PHE A 103 15.94 -5.19 -20.84
N PHE A 104 15.84 -3.85 -20.76
CA PHE A 104 15.37 -3.01 -21.85
C PHE A 104 16.46 -2.08 -22.40
N GLY A 105 17.64 -1.99 -21.80
CA GLY A 105 18.70 -1.05 -22.20
C GLY A 105 18.51 0.37 -21.61
N PRO A 106 19.55 1.22 -21.67
CA PRO A 106 19.55 2.52 -21.00
C PRO A 106 18.63 3.55 -21.65
N ASP A 107 18.41 3.47 -22.97
CA ASP A 107 17.77 4.53 -23.75
C ASP A 107 16.32 4.22 -24.17
N ASN A 108 15.77 3.06 -23.79
CA ASN A 108 14.41 2.69 -24.18
C ASN A 108 13.34 3.36 -23.29
N PRO A 109 12.49 4.24 -23.86
CA PRO A 109 11.46 4.93 -23.10
C PRO A 109 10.37 3.96 -22.59
N ILE A 110 9.72 4.33 -21.48
CA ILE A 110 8.70 3.52 -20.78
C ILE A 110 7.52 3.16 -21.69
N ASP A 111 7.26 4.00 -22.70
CA ASP A 111 6.20 3.86 -23.70
C ASP A 111 6.82 3.45 -25.05
N SER A 112 7.37 2.25 -25.15
CA SER A 112 7.85 1.70 -26.44
C SER A 112 7.12 0.42 -26.85
N GLY A 113 6.00 0.13 -26.20
CA GLY A 113 5.10 -1.01 -26.49
C GLY A 113 3.74 -0.53 -26.97
#